data_AF-A0A3C1X717-F1
#
_entry.id   AF-A0A3C1X717-F1
#
_cell.length_a   1.000
_cell.length_b   1.000
_cell.length_c   1.000
_cell.angle_alpha   90.00
_cell.angle_beta   90.00
_cell.angle_gamma   90.00
#
_symmetry.space_group_name_H-M   'P 1'
#
loop_
_entity.id
_entity.type
_entity.pdbx_description
1 polymer ?
#
loop_
_entity_poly.entity_id
_entity_poly.type
_entity_poly.pdbx_seq_one_letter_code
_entity_poly.pdbx_strand_id
1 'polypeptide(L)'
;LREADPLGVFIMDSSVGDRPAVRQTLRLKAWRETQQLLEYLILLKTGRNLTPAQLSDLISEHVEFRTEVKQQNEEDAGVLQAASISADGWERLRQTVSKLLSTVPAQP
;
A
#
# COMPACT_ATOMS: atom_id res chain seq x y z
N LEU A 1 -15.26 11.48 -24.08
CA LEU A 1 -13.88 11.05 -23.78
C LEU A 1 -13.85 9.53 -23.76
N ARG A 2 -13.05 8.89 -24.62
CA ARG A 2 -13.02 7.42 -24.83
C ARG A 2 -11.69 6.78 -24.43
N GLU A 3 -10.82 7.53 -23.75
CA GLU A 3 -9.58 7.00 -23.17
C GLU A 3 -9.65 7.21 -21.66
N ALA A 4 -9.65 6.10 -20.92
CA ALA A 4 -9.41 6.13 -19.49
C ALA A 4 -7.95 6.54 -19.28
N ASP A 5 -7.72 7.67 -18.61
CA ASP A 5 -6.38 8.02 -18.14
C ASP A 5 -5.90 6.88 -17.22
N PRO A 6 -4.89 6.10 -17.63
CA PRO A 6 -4.39 4.97 -16.84
C PRO A 6 -3.79 5.41 -15.50
N LEU A 7 -3.50 6.70 -15.34
CA LEU A 7 -3.01 7.29 -14.09
C LEU A 7 -4.12 7.96 -13.27
N GLY A 8 -5.33 8.08 -13.81
CA GLY A 8 -6.47 8.71 -13.16
C GLY A 8 -6.91 8.00 -11.89
N VAL A 9 -7.12 8.77 -10.82
CA VAL A 9 -7.71 8.27 -9.56
C VAL A 9 -9.24 8.17 -9.67
N PHE A 10 -9.83 8.94 -10.58
CA PHE A 10 -11.26 8.94 -10.89
C PHE A 10 -11.47 8.95 -12.40
N ILE A 11 -12.45 8.19 -12.87
CA ILE A 11 -12.92 8.27 -14.26
C ILE A 11 -14.24 9.03 -14.24
N MET A 12 -14.27 10.18 -14.91
CA MET A 12 -15.47 10.98 -15.11
C MET A 12 -16.21 10.46 -16.33
N ASP A 13 -17.33 9.77 -16.12
CA ASP A 13 -18.17 9.31 -17.20
C ASP A 13 -19.20 10.38 -17.57
N SER A 14 -18.96 11.03 -18.71
CA SER A 14 -19.86 12.02 -19.31
C SER A 14 -20.93 11.39 -20.21
N SER A 15 -20.94 10.06 -20.37
CA SER A 15 -21.90 9.36 -21.25
C SER A 15 -23.21 8.94 -20.58
N VAL A 16 -23.38 9.24 -19.27
CA VAL A 16 -24.57 8.86 -18.48
C VAL A 16 -25.40 10.11 -18.12
N GLY A 17 -25.98 10.78 -19.12
CA GLY A 17 -26.97 11.85 -18.92
C GLY A 17 -26.51 13.07 -18.10
N ASP A 18 -27.45 13.77 -17.45
CA ASP A 18 -27.25 15.07 -16.76
C ASP A 18 -26.41 15.01 -15.48
N ARG A 19 -25.94 13.84 -15.04
CA ARG A 19 -25.10 13.70 -13.85
C ARG A 19 -23.85 12.88 -14.18
N PRO A 20 -22.65 13.49 -14.16
CA PRO A 20 -21.42 12.74 -14.42
C PRO A 20 -21.25 11.63 -13.38
N ALA A 21 -21.11 10.38 -13.84
CA ALA A 21 -20.89 9.24 -12.96
C ALA A 21 -19.40 9.10 -12.68
N VAL A 22 -19.02 9.16 -11.40
CA VAL A 22 -17.63 8.98 -10.95
C VAL A 22 -17.38 7.49 -10.72
N ARG A 23 -16.52 6.88 -11.55
CA ARG A 23 -16.10 5.48 -11.36
C ARG A 23 -14.78 5.41 -10.59
N GLN A 24 -14.74 4.56 -9.56
CA GLN A 24 -13.51 4.29 -8.80
C GLN A 24 -12.53 3.49 -9.66
N THR A 25 -11.26 3.88 -9.66
CA THR A 25 -10.20 3.16 -10.36
C THR A 25 -9.53 2.11 -9.47
N LEU A 26 -8.87 1.13 -10.09
CA LEU A 26 -8.06 0.14 -9.37
C LEU A 26 -6.95 0.80 -8.55
N ARG A 27 -6.37 1.89 -9.05
CA ARG A 27 -5.35 2.67 -8.35
C ARG A 27 -5.88 3.31 -7.06
N LEU A 28 -7.10 3.85 -7.10
CA LEU A 28 -7.76 4.39 -5.90
C LEU A 28 -8.02 3.28 -4.87
N LYS A 29 -8.44 2.08 -5.32
CA LYS A 29 -8.64 0.94 -4.43
C LYS A 29 -7.34 0.49 -3.77
N ALA A 30 -6.28 0.30 -4.55
CA ALA A 30 -4.97 -0.07 -4.02
C ALA A 30 -4.42 0.97 -3.02
N TRP A 31 -4.61 2.27 -3.30
CA TRP A 31 -4.22 3.32 -2.37
C TRP A 31 -5.00 3.24 -1.03
N ARG A 32 -6.32 3.07 -1.09
CA ARG A 32 -7.15 2.93 0.11
C ARG A 32 -6.81 1.67 0.92
N GLU A 33 -6.55 0.55 0.24
CA GLU A 33 -6.11 -0.69 0.87
C GLU A 33 -4.80 -0.49 1.63
N THR A 34 -3.85 0.23 1.05
CA THR A 34 -2.59 0.57 1.72
C THR A 34 -2.79 1.50 2.92
N GLN A 35 -3.66 2.51 2.82
CA GLN A 35 -4.00 3.37 3.97
C GLN A 35 -4.57 2.54 5.13
N GLN A 36 -5.51 1.64 4.84
CA GLN A 36 -6.10 0.76 5.85
C GLN A 36 -5.06 -0.17 6.49
N LEU A 37 -4.12 -0.70 5.71
CA LEU A 37 -3.04 -1.53 6.25
C LEU A 37 -2.13 -0.74 7.21
N LEU A 38 -1.83 0.53 6.90
CA LEU A 38 -1.05 1.40 7.79
C LEU A 38 -1.78 1.63 9.12
N GLU A 39 -3.08 1.92 9.07
CA GLU A 39 -3.91 2.07 10.29
C GLU A 39 -3.89 0.78 11.13
N TYR A 40 -4.00 -0.38 10.48
CA TYR A 40 -3.96 -1.67 11.15
C TYR A 40 -2.61 -1.96 11.80
N LEU A 41 -1.50 -1.61 11.15
CA LEU A 41 -0.17 -1.72 11.73
C LEU A 41 0.00 -0.81 12.95
N ILE A 42 -0.55 0.41 12.91
CA ILE A 42 -0.55 1.34 14.05
C ILE A 42 -1.35 0.76 15.22
N LEU A 43 -2.57 0.26 14.96
CA LEU A 43 -3.41 -0.36 15.97
C LEU A 43 -2.75 -1.61 16.56
N LEU A 44 -2.12 -2.44 15.73
CA LEU A 44 -1.43 -3.65 16.16
C LEU A 44 -0.23 -3.31 17.06
N LYS A 45 0.54 -2.29 16.67
CA LYS A 45 1.67 -1.78 17.46
C LYS A 45 1.20 -1.35 18.85
N THR A 46 0.15 -0.54 18.92
CA THR A 46 -0.38 -0.04 20.20
C THR A 46 -0.98 -1.18 21.03
N GLY A 47 -1.82 -2.03 20.42
CA GLY A 47 -2.53 -3.09 21.13
C GLY A 47 -1.64 -4.22 21.66
N ARG A 48 -0.44 -4.40 21.10
CA ARG A 48 0.55 -5.38 21.55
C ARG A 48 1.82 -4.77 22.14
N ASN A 49 1.86 -3.46 22.28
CA ASN A 49 3.04 -2.70 22.73
C ASN A 49 4.32 -3.06 21.95
N LEU A 50 4.21 -3.21 20.62
CA LEU A 50 5.34 -3.56 19.77
C LEU A 50 6.33 -2.41 19.69
N THR A 51 7.61 -2.75 19.77
CA THR A 51 8.67 -1.80 19.45
C THR A 51 8.72 -1.53 17.94
N PRO A 52 9.30 -0.40 17.51
CA PRO A 52 9.51 -0.14 16.07
C PRO A 52 10.29 -1.25 15.36
N ALA A 53 11.27 -1.87 16.03
CA ALA A 53 12.05 -2.98 15.47
C ALA A 53 11.16 -4.21 15.22
N GLN A 54 10.37 -4.64 16.21
CA GLN A 54 9.46 -5.78 16.06
C GLN A 54 8.42 -5.58 14.96
N LEU A 55 7.92 -4.35 14.81
CA LEU A 55 6.99 -4.02 13.71
C LEU A 55 7.70 -4.07 12.34
N SER A 56 8.95 -3.58 12.28
CA SER A 56 9.77 -3.65 11.06
C SER A 56 10.08 -5.09 10.67
N ASP A 57 10.42 -5.95 11.64
CA ASP A 57 10.69 -7.37 11.41
C ASP A 57 9.45 -8.08 10.86
N LEU A 58 8.28 -7.86 11.48
CA LEU A 58 7.00 -8.39 11.00
C LEU A 58 6.70 -7.99 9.55
N ILE A 59 6.97 -6.74 9.18
CA ILE A 59 6.76 -6.28 7.80
C ILE A 59 7.76 -6.95 6.85
N SER A 60 9.02 -7.07 7.28
CA SER A 60 10.12 -7.62 6.48
C SER A 60 9.98 -9.13 6.21
N GLU A 61 9.26 -9.86 7.06
CA GLU A 61 8.89 -11.28 6.82
C GLU A 61 7.99 -11.47 5.59
N HIS A 62 7.31 -10.40 5.14
CA HIS A 62 6.30 -10.47 4.10
C HIS A 62 6.61 -9.59 2.88
N VAL A 63 7.29 -8.46 3.09
CA VAL A 63 7.58 -7.47 2.05
C VAL A 63 9.04 -7.10 2.10
N GLU A 64 9.73 -7.26 0.97
CA GLU A 64 11.12 -6.84 0.83
C GLU A 64 11.18 -5.47 0.15
N PHE A 65 11.61 -4.44 0.88
CA PHE A 65 11.86 -3.12 0.32
C PHE A 65 13.31 -3.03 -0.15
N ARG A 66 13.64 -3.68 -1.27
CA ARG A 66 14.94 -3.40 -1.91
C ARG A 66 14.85 -2.07 -2.63
N THR A 67 15.73 -1.14 -2.26
CA THR A 67 15.93 0.09 -3.03
C THR A 67 17.37 0.06 -3.50
N GLU A 68 17.58 -0.15 -4.79
CA GLU A 68 18.90 -0.12 -5.40
C GLU A 68 19.11 1.24 -6.04
N VAL A 69 20.22 1.91 -5.72
CA VAL A 69 20.66 3.08 -6.49
C VAL A 69 21.52 2.54 -7.62
N LYS A 70 20.99 2.54 -8.85
CA LYS A 70 21.81 2.27 -10.03
C LYS A 70 22.42 3.57 -10.52
N GLN A 71 23.74 3.67 -10.39
CA GLN A 71 24.56 4.71 -11.03
C GLN A 71 25.14 4.12 -12.32
N GLN A 72 25.01 4.84 -13.44
CA GLN A 72 25.61 4.41 -14.70
C GLN A 72 27.09 4.81 -14.82
N ASN A 73 27.51 5.87 -14.12
CA ASN A 73 28.89 6.34 -14.03
C ASN A 73 29.10 7.17 -12.75
N GLU A 74 30.35 7.59 -12.47
CA GLU A 74 30.72 8.33 -11.25
C GLU A 74 30.13 9.76 -11.18
N GLU A 75 29.66 10.31 -12.30
CA GLU A 75 29.02 11.64 -12.38
C GLU A 75 27.48 11.56 -12.30
N ASP A 76 26.91 10.35 -12.30
CA ASP A 76 25.48 10.12 -12.24
C ASP A 76 24.99 10.16 -10.78
N ALA A 77 24.03 11.05 -10.50
CA ALA A 77 23.36 11.11 -9.20
C ALA A 77 22.63 9.80 -8.85
N GLY A 78 22.46 8.90 -9.82
CA GLY A 78 21.88 7.58 -9.67
C GLY A 78 20.36 7.63 -9.72
N VAL A 79 19.77 6.55 -10.23
CA VAL A 79 18.31 6.37 -10.23
C VAL A 79 17.94 5.37 -9.15
N LEU A 80 17.03 5.77 -8.25
CA LEU A 80 16.41 4.88 -7.27
C LEU A 80 15.55 3.85 -8.01
N GLN A 81 16.05 2.63 -8.14
CA GLN A 81 15.27 1.46 -8.50
C GLN A 81 14.70 0.86 -7.22
N ALA A 82 13.49 1.27 -6.86
CA ALA A 82 12.69 0.51 -5.92
C ALA A 82 12.37 -0.84 -6.58
N ALA A 83 12.77 -1.94 -5.94
CA ALA A 83 12.36 -3.27 -6.35
C ALA A 83 10.84 -3.37 -6.28
N SER A 84 10.29 -4.16 -7.21
CA SER A 84 8.87 -4.43 -7.25
C SER A 84 8.43 -5.08 -5.94
N ILE A 85 7.54 -4.42 -5.20
CA ILE A 85 6.84 -5.05 -4.09
C ILE A 85 6.00 -6.20 -4.65
N SER A 86 6.20 -7.41 -4.13
CA SER A 86 5.39 -8.56 -4.50
C SER A 86 3.94 -8.34 -4.04
N ALA A 87 2.99 -8.42 -4.97
CA ALA A 87 1.56 -8.35 -4.65
C ALA A 87 1.13 -9.45 -3.68
N ASP A 88 1.69 -10.66 -3.82
CA ASP A 88 1.42 -11.78 -2.92
C ASP A 88 1.99 -11.54 -1.52
N GLY A 89 3.19 -10.95 -1.43
CA GLY A 89 3.80 -10.58 -0.15
C GLY A 89 2.98 -9.52 0.59
N TRP A 90 2.51 -8.53 -0.16
CA TRP A 90 1.63 -7.47 0.35
C TRP A 90 0.31 -8.02 0.89
N GLU A 91 -0.33 -8.92 0.15
CA GLU A 91 -1.58 -9.55 0.58
C GLU A 91 -1.39 -10.44 1.81
N ARG A 92 -0.28 -11.19 1.89
CA ARG A 92 0.07 -11.98 3.08
C ARG A 92 0.25 -11.10 4.31
N LEU A 93 0.97 -9.98 4.19
CA LEU A 93 1.12 -9.01 5.27
C LEU A 93 -0.26 -8.55 5.77
N ARG A 94 -1.15 -8.17 4.85
CA ARG A 94 -2.51 -7.72 5.19
C ARG A 94 -3.31 -8.78 5.95
N GLN A 95 -3.26 -10.02 5.51
CA GLN A 95 -3.94 -11.14 6.18
C GLN A 95 -3.35 -11.40 7.57
N THR A 96 -2.02 -11.43 7.69
CA THR A 96 -1.32 -11.61 8.98
C THR A 96 -1.72 -10.53 9.97
N VAL A 97 -1.62 -9.26 9.58
CA VAL A 97 -1.98 -8.12 10.46
C VAL A 97 -3.44 -8.18 10.89
N SER A 98 -4.36 -8.45 9.96
CA SER A 98 -5.80 -8.57 10.28
C SER A 98 -6.08 -9.71 11.27
N LYS A 99 -5.41 -10.86 11.09
CA LYS A 99 -5.51 -11.99 12.01
C LYS A 99 -4.96 -11.64 13.38
N LEU A 100 -3.79 -11.01 13.45
CA LEU A 100 -3.16 -10.61 14.70
C LEU A 100 -4.01 -9.57 15.46
N LEU A 101 -4.65 -8.64 14.75
CA LEU A 101 -5.57 -7.67 15.33
C LEU A 101 -6.83 -8.32 15.91
N SER A 102 -7.38 -9.34 15.25
CA SER A 102 -8.58 -10.03 15.75
C SER A 102 -8.38 -10.73 17.10
N THR A 103 -7.12 -10.98 17.49
CA THR A 103 -6.77 -11.56 18.79
C THR A 103 -6.27 -10.53 19.80
N VAL A 104 -6.21 -9.25 19.44
CA VAL A 104 -5.93 -8.18 20.39
C VAL A 104 -7.25 -7.85 21.09
N PRO A 105 -7.34 -7.91 22.43
CA PRO A 105 -8.54 -7.51 23.13
C PRO A 105 -8.85 -6.04 22.83
N ALA A 106 -10.12 -5.73 22.57
CA ALA A 106 -10.55 -4.35 22.39
C ALA A 106 -10.09 -3.52 23.61
N GLN A 107 -9.28 -2.50 23.37
CA GLN A 107 -8.94 -1.56 24.44
C GLN A 107 -10.25 -0.90 24.93
N PRO A 108 -10.49 -0.86 26.26
CA PRO A 108 -11.68 -0.25 26.83
C PRO A 108 -11.74 1.26 26.61
#